data_AF-A0A519CPS3-F1
#
_entry.id   AF-A0A519CPS3-F1
#
_cell.length_a   1.000
_cell.length_b   1.000
_cell.length_c   1.000
_cell.angle_alpha   90.00
_cell.angle_beta   90.00
_cell.angle_gamma   90.00
#
_symmetry.space_group_name_H-M   'P 1'
#
loop_
_entity.id
_entity.type
_entity.pdbx_description
1 polymer ?
#
loop_
_entity_poly.entity_id
_entity_poly.type
_entity_poly.pdbx_seq_one_letter_code
_entity_poly.pdbx_strand_id
1 'polypeptide(L)'
;MNEMKNLDHTFDKNFIGFKNNKNKDLVQFIRIQEDSWYADIPINSGYNWDGYYWAGYGDTKTIASILKLFFEEVEWFDSISWVMRRHKQ
;
A
#
# COMPACT_ATOMS: atom_id res chain seq x y z
N MET A 1 -1.75 -21.04 23.05
CA MET A 1 -1.55 -19.59 23.24
C MET A 1 -1.89 -18.94 21.92
N ASN A 2 -3.00 -18.21 21.81
CA ASN A 2 -3.45 -17.64 20.54
C ASN A 2 -2.65 -16.36 20.29
N GLU A 3 -1.60 -16.45 19.48
CA GLU A 3 -0.62 -15.37 19.19
C GLU A 3 -1.30 -14.09 18.67
N MET A 4 -2.54 -14.20 18.18
CA MET A 4 -3.28 -13.10 17.57
C MET A 4 -4.26 -12.39 18.51
N LYS A 5 -4.37 -12.80 19.78
CA LYS A 5 -5.39 -12.28 20.71
C LYS A 5 -5.31 -10.76 20.93
N ASN A 6 -4.15 -10.16 20.74
CA ASN A 6 -3.90 -8.73 20.94
C ASN A 6 -3.69 -7.95 19.64
N LEU A 7 -3.85 -8.60 18.47
CA LEU A 7 -3.76 -7.91 17.20
C LEU A 7 -5.08 -7.18 16.95
N ASP A 8 -5.03 -5.85 16.86
CA ASP A 8 -6.12 -5.02 16.36
C ASP A 8 -6.23 -5.24 14.86
N HIS A 9 -7.08 -6.18 14.46
CA HIS A 9 -7.31 -6.60 13.07
C HIS A 9 -8.56 -5.91 12.48
N THR A 10 -9.06 -4.86 13.13
CA THR A 10 -10.15 -4.03 12.62
C THR A 10 -9.67 -3.15 11.47
N PHE A 11 -10.50 -2.94 10.45
CA PHE A 11 -10.14 -2.17 9.24
C PHE A 11 -9.72 -0.72 9.57
N ASP A 12 -10.16 -0.17 10.69
CA ASP A 12 -9.82 1.19 11.15
C ASP A 12 -8.33 1.39 11.49
N LYS A 13 -7.57 0.30 11.76
CA LYS A 13 -6.11 0.36 12.04
C LYS A 13 -5.28 -0.65 11.27
N ASN A 14 -5.81 -1.20 10.17
CA ASN A 14 -5.10 -2.16 9.32
C ASN A 14 -4.26 -1.45 8.25
N PHE A 15 -3.24 -0.72 8.68
CA PHE A 15 -2.23 -0.13 7.81
C PHE A 15 -0.97 -1.01 7.80
N ILE A 16 -0.44 -1.29 6.61
CA ILE A 16 0.88 -1.91 6.45
C ILE A 16 1.64 -1.25 5.31
N GLY A 17 2.93 -0.98 5.54
CA GLY A 17 3.80 -0.33 4.56
C GLY A 17 5.12 -1.09 4.42
N PHE A 18 5.60 -1.18 3.18
CA PHE A 18 6.86 -1.84 2.84
C PHE A 18 7.76 -0.87 2.09
N LYS A 19 9.02 -0.79 2.52
CA LYS A 19 10.05 0.02 1.88
C LYS A 19 11.20 -0.89 1.46
N ASN A 20 11.48 -0.96 0.16
CA ASN A 20 12.67 -1.63 -0.34
C ASN A 20 13.86 -0.66 -0.24
N ASN A 21 14.84 -0.99 0.58
CA ASN A 21 15.99 -0.11 0.82
C ASN A 21 17.01 -0.08 -0.33
N LYS A 22 17.00 -1.08 -1.21
CA LYS A 22 17.89 -1.22 -2.36
C LYS A 22 17.46 -0.31 -3.51
N ASN A 23 16.19 -0.38 -3.93
CA ASN A 23 15.66 0.41 -5.05
C ASN A 23 14.87 1.66 -4.61
N LYS A 24 14.62 1.83 -3.31
CA LYS A 24 13.85 2.93 -2.68
C LYS A 24 12.35 2.90 -2.96
N ASP A 25 11.82 1.81 -3.49
CA ASP A 25 10.38 1.63 -3.66
C ASP A 25 9.66 1.61 -2.32
N LEU A 26 8.44 2.13 -2.32
CA LEU A 26 7.55 2.19 -1.18
C LEU A 26 6.15 1.80 -1.66
N VAL A 27 5.46 0.96 -0.89
CA VAL A 27 4.04 0.69 -1.10
C VAL A 27 3.35 0.56 0.24
N GLN A 28 2.15 1.12 0.34
CA GLN A 28 1.33 1.06 1.54
C GLN A 28 -0.03 0.46 1.21
N PHE A 29 -0.61 -0.26 2.17
CA PHE A 29 -1.90 -0.91 2.04
C PHE A 29 -2.76 -0.64 3.27
N ILE A 30 -4.05 -0.38 3.03
CA ILE A 30 -5.08 -0.26 4.07
C ILE A 30 -6.20 -1.23 3.72
N ARG A 31 -6.53 -2.17 4.62
CA ARG A 31 -7.70 -3.02 4.44
C ARG A 31 -8.94 -2.21 4.74
N ILE A 32 -9.81 -2.00 3.75
CA ILE A 32 -11.05 -1.21 3.92
C ILE A 32 -12.28 -2.10 4.16
N GLN A 33 -12.28 -3.33 3.64
CA GLN A 33 -13.32 -4.34 3.88
C GLN A 33 -12.71 -5.75 3.84
N GLU A 34 -13.53 -6.80 4.02
CA GLU A 34 -13.05 -8.18 4.05
C GLU A 34 -12.21 -8.55 2.81
N ASP A 35 -12.66 -8.20 1.61
CA ASP A 35 -11.93 -8.47 0.37
C ASP A 35 -11.66 -7.19 -0.44
N SER A 36 -11.38 -6.10 0.26
CA SER A 36 -11.12 -4.82 -0.39
C SER A 36 -10.02 -4.06 0.33
N TRP A 37 -9.06 -3.60 -0.47
CA TRP A 37 -7.86 -2.91 -0.02
C TRP A 37 -7.66 -1.63 -0.81
N TYR A 38 -7.25 -0.60 -0.11
CA TYR A 38 -6.65 0.59 -0.67
C TYR A 38 -5.13 0.42 -0.67
N ALA A 39 -4.47 0.85 -1.74
CA ALA A 39 -3.03 0.87 -1.86
C ALA A 39 -2.55 2.27 -2.27
N ASP A 40 -1.42 2.72 -1.74
CA ASP A 40 -0.77 3.92 -2.24
C ASP A 40 0.76 3.87 -2.28
N ILE A 41 1.30 4.75 -3.12
CA ILE A 41 2.72 4.97 -3.33
C ILE A 41 2.98 6.47 -3.27
N PRO A 42 3.51 6.99 -2.16
CA PRO A 42 3.95 8.38 -2.07
C PRO A 42 5.07 8.70 -3.07
N ILE A 43 4.95 9.81 -3.82
CA ILE A 43 5.92 10.23 -4.87
C ILE A 43 6.94 11.28 -4.32
N ASN A 44 6.91 11.56 -3.01
CA ASN A 44 7.52 12.69 -2.27
C ASN A 44 6.59 13.89 -2.07
N SER A 45 6.71 14.49 -0.88
CA SER A 45 6.17 15.79 -0.49
C SER A 45 7.10 16.89 -0.99
N GLY A 46 6.65 17.68 -1.98
CA GLY A 46 7.42 18.84 -2.42
C GLY A 46 7.57 19.89 -1.32
N TYR A 47 8.59 20.74 -1.42
CA TYR A 47 8.66 22.01 -0.69
C TYR A 47 7.36 22.77 -0.99
N ASN A 48 6.53 23.01 0.04
CA ASN A 48 5.17 23.60 0.04
C ASN A 48 3.98 22.65 0.33
N TRP A 49 4.19 21.43 0.85
CA TRP A 49 3.11 20.54 1.35
C TRP A 49 2.09 20.07 0.30
N ASP A 50 2.35 20.37 -0.97
CA ASP A 50 1.72 19.72 -2.12
C ASP A 50 2.42 18.38 -2.36
N GLY A 51 1.73 17.29 -2.06
CA GLY A 51 2.22 15.94 -2.30
C GLY A 51 1.44 15.24 -3.40
N TYR A 52 2.13 14.35 -4.12
CA TYR A 52 1.51 13.45 -5.07
C TYR A 52 1.70 12.02 -4.61
N TYR A 53 0.72 11.18 -4.93
CA TYR A 53 0.76 9.76 -4.65
C TYR A 53 0.01 9.01 -5.73
N TRP A 54 0.43 7.78 -6.01
CA TRP A 54 -0.41 6.83 -6.73
C TRP A 54 -1.38 6.21 -5.74
N ALA A 55 -2.65 6.11 -6.14
CA ALA A 55 -3.68 5.44 -5.37
C ALA A 55 -4.31 4.34 -6.22
N GLY A 56 -4.53 3.18 -5.62
CA GLY A 56 -5.18 2.06 -6.28
C GLY A 56 -6.04 1.28 -5.30
N TYR A 57 -6.90 0.44 -5.84
CA TYR A 57 -7.74 -0.48 -5.07
C TYR A 57 -7.58 -1.88 -5.62
N GLY A 58 -7.65 -2.88 -4.76
CA GLY A 58 -7.54 -4.29 -5.14
C GLY A 58 -8.23 -5.21 -4.14
N ASP A 59 -8.57 -6.41 -4.61
CA ASP A 59 -8.99 -7.51 -3.74
C ASP A 59 -7.77 -8.15 -3.04
N THR A 60 -8.02 -9.04 -2.08
CA THR A 60 -6.96 -9.68 -1.29
C THR A 60 -5.99 -10.46 -2.17
N LYS A 61 -6.49 -11.09 -3.25
CA LYS A 61 -5.67 -11.87 -4.18
C LYS A 61 -4.69 -10.97 -4.94
N THR A 62 -5.17 -9.81 -5.37
CA THR A 62 -4.38 -8.79 -6.08
C THR A 62 -3.30 -8.22 -5.18
N ILE A 63 -3.64 -7.84 -3.94
CA ILE A 63 -2.65 -7.36 -2.96
C ILE A 63 -1.61 -8.42 -2.64
N ALA A 64 -2.01 -9.68 -2.44
CA ALA A 64 -1.08 -10.77 -2.20
C ALA A 64 -0.11 -10.98 -3.39
N SER A 65 -0.60 -10.81 -4.63
CA SER A 65 0.24 -10.85 -5.82
C SER A 65 1.24 -9.70 -5.85
N ILE A 66 0.81 -8.47 -5.57
CA ILE A 66 1.73 -7.31 -5.48
C ILE A 66 2.81 -7.57 -4.45
N LEU A 67 2.46 -8.04 -3.25
CA LEU A 67 3.42 -8.32 -2.19
C LEU A 67 4.45 -9.35 -2.63
N LYS A 68 4.02 -10.44 -3.26
CA LYS A 68 4.93 -11.44 -3.80
C LYS A 68 5.93 -10.83 -4.78
N LEU A 69 5.43 -10.09 -5.77
CA LEU A 69 6.26 -9.46 -6.80
C LEU A 69 7.21 -8.39 -6.22
N PHE A 70 6.74 -7.62 -5.24
CA PHE A 70 7.54 -6.62 -4.52
C PHE A 70 8.73 -7.27 -3.79
N PHE A 71 8.52 -8.39 -3.10
CA PHE A 71 9.58 -9.12 -2.41
C PHE A 71 10.51 -9.90 -3.36
N GLU A 72 10.01 -10.30 -4.52
CA GLU A 72 10.81 -10.89 -5.60
C GLU A 72 11.63 -9.83 -6.36
N GLU A 73 11.47 -8.54 -6.05
CA GLU A 73 12.08 -7.40 -6.74
C GLU A 73 11.81 -7.39 -8.26
N VAL A 74 10.62 -7.85 -8.67
CA VAL A 74 10.14 -7.84 -10.06
C VAL A 74 9.07 -6.77 -10.27
N GLU A 75 8.73 -6.47 -11.53
CA GLU A 75 7.73 -5.44 -11.86
C GLU A 75 6.34 -5.78 -11.29
N TRP A 76 5.83 -4.91 -10.43
CA TRP A 76 4.57 -5.10 -9.70
C TRP A 76 3.57 -3.95 -9.90
N PHE A 77 4.03 -2.81 -10.43
CA PHE A 77 3.20 -1.59 -10.57
C PHE A 77 1.97 -1.86 -11.44
N ASP A 78 2.07 -2.64 -12.52
CA ASP A 78 0.93 -2.90 -13.41
C ASP A 78 -0.15 -3.82 -12.82
N SER A 79 0.02 -4.32 -11.59
CA SER A 79 -0.92 -5.25 -10.95
C SER A 79 -2.25 -4.59 -10.54
N ILE A 80 -2.30 -3.26 -10.44
CA ILE A 80 -3.54 -2.50 -10.21
C ILE A 80 -3.59 -1.26 -11.08
N SER A 81 -4.80 -0.80 -11.38
CA SER A 81 -5.02 0.45 -12.11
C SER A 81 -4.78 1.66 -11.21
N TRP A 82 -3.53 2.11 -11.12
CA TRP A 82 -3.17 3.29 -10.35
C TRP A 82 -3.75 4.57 -10.91
N VAL A 83 -4.19 5.44 -10.01
CA VAL A 83 -4.62 6.80 -10.31
C VAL A 83 -3.73 7.75 -9.53
N MET A 84 -3.06 8.67 -10.23
CA MET A 84 -2.28 9.71 -9.56
C MET A 84 -3.24 10.68 -8.87
N ARG A 85 -2.96 10.99 -7.60
CA ARG A 85 -3.71 11.92 -6.78
C ARG A 85 -2.76 13.00 -6.24
N ARG A 86 -3.32 14.19 -6.01
CA ARG A 86 -2.67 15.30 -5.31
C ARG A 86 -3.34 15.46 -3.96
N HIS A 87 -2.56 15.63 -2.91
CA HIS A 87 -3.06 16.12 -1.63
C HIS A 87 -2.44 17.47 -1.30
N LYS A 88 -3.27 18.34 -0.75
CA LYS A 88 -2.86 19.54 -0.01
C LYS A 88 -3.16 19.26 1.44
N GLN A 89 -2.16 19.38 2.32
CA GLN A 89 -2.45 19.46 3.75
C GLN A 89 -3.19 20.76 4.08
#